data_AF-A0A3R6S692-F1
#
_entry.id   AF-A0A3R6S692-F1
#
_cell.length_a   1.000
_cell.length_b   1.000
_cell.length_c   1.000
_cell.angle_alpha   90.00
_cell.angle_beta   90.00
_cell.angle_gamma   90.00
#
_symmetry.space_group_name_H-M   'P 1'
#
loop_
_entity.id
_entity.type
_entity.pdbx_description
1 polymer ?
#
loop_
_entity_poly.entity_id
_entity_poly.type
_entity_poly.pdbx_seq_one_letter_code
_entity_poly.pdbx_strand_id
1 'polypeptide(L)'
;MEFYKQLTPEQLSSIKVVTGDGAKWITECVNEYTPDCARCVDSFHVIEWAMTVLDEVRKDIWHDAYSEYKQVKKDNPCGKGRPKKDDPELAIVKAAKAKADEIKGSAYMIKVLCFLFDTKYHMHYIISF
;
A
#
# COMPACT_ATOMS: atom_id res chain seq x y z
N MET A 1 -19.05 -26.17 4.89
CA MET A 1 -17.96 -26.31 5.87
C MET A 1 -18.01 -27.67 6.53
N GLU A 2 -16.99 -28.49 6.33
CA GLU A 2 -16.91 -29.82 6.94
C GLU A 2 -16.65 -29.76 8.45
N PHE A 3 -15.95 -28.71 8.90
CA PHE A 3 -15.67 -28.45 10.32
C PHE A 3 -16.94 -28.36 11.18
N TYR A 4 -17.91 -27.51 10.81
CA TYR A 4 -19.13 -27.34 11.59
C TYR A 4 -19.97 -28.61 11.69
N LYS A 5 -19.94 -29.48 10.67
CA LYS A 5 -20.66 -30.76 10.66
C LYS A 5 -20.10 -31.79 11.64
N GLN A 6 -18.87 -31.59 12.10
CA GLN A 6 -18.22 -32.46 13.08
C GLN A 6 -18.51 -32.04 14.53
N LEU A 7 -19.17 -30.90 14.74
CA LEU A 7 -19.44 -30.35 16.06
C LEU A 7 -20.84 -30.75 16.56
N THR A 8 -20.96 -30.97 17.87
CA THR A 8 -22.27 -31.16 18.51
C THR A 8 -23.00 -29.81 18.66
N PRO A 9 -24.34 -29.82 18.85
CA PRO A 9 -25.09 -28.59 19.10
C PRO A 9 -24.57 -27.76 20.30
N GLU A 10 -24.09 -28.43 21.34
CA GLU A 10 -23.49 -27.79 22.52
C GLU A 10 -22.16 -27.11 22.16
N GLN A 11 -21.34 -27.73 21.32
CA GLN A 11 -20.09 -27.14 20.84
C GLN A 11 -20.37 -25.93 19.95
N LEU A 12 -21.34 -26.01 19.04
CA LEU A 12 -21.74 -24.88 18.19
C LEU A 12 -22.23 -23.69 19.01
N SER A 13 -23.14 -23.92 19.97
CA SER A 13 -23.67 -22.86 20.84
C SER A 13 -22.63 -22.27 21.81
N SER A 14 -21.54 -23.01 22.06
CA SER A 14 -20.40 -22.52 22.85
C SER A 14 -19.53 -21.51 22.10
N ILE A 15 -19.58 -21.48 20.76
CA ILE A 15 -18.80 -20.53 19.94
C ILE A 15 -19.38 -19.12 20.13
N LYS A 16 -18.58 -18.23 20.72
CA LYS A 16 -18.98 -16.83 20.98
C LYS A 16 -18.41 -15.83 19.99
N VAL A 17 -17.28 -16.15 19.35
CA VAL A 17 -16.62 -15.26 18.40
C VAL A 17 -16.05 -16.08 17.25
N VAL A 18 -16.26 -15.60 16.02
CA VAL A 18 -15.61 -16.14 14.81
C VAL A 18 -14.86 -15.03 14.10
N THR A 19 -13.54 -15.21 13.99
CA THR A 19 -12.63 -14.34 13.23
C THR A 19 -12.25 -14.99 11.92
N GLY A 20 -12.04 -14.20 10.86
CA GLY A 20 -11.68 -14.72 9.54
C GLY A 20 -11.78 -13.65 8.47
N ASP A 21 -11.41 -14.01 7.24
CA ASP A 21 -11.44 -13.08 6.12
C ASP A 21 -12.87 -12.59 5.79
N GLY A 22 -12.96 -11.47 5.07
CA GLY A 22 -14.22 -10.82 4.73
C GLY A 22 -15.03 -11.50 3.61
N ALA A 23 -14.70 -12.73 3.22
CA ALA A 23 -15.38 -13.40 2.12
C ALA A 23 -16.83 -13.72 2.48
N LYS A 24 -17.69 -13.54 1.48
CA LYS A 24 -19.14 -13.74 1.60
C LYS A 24 -19.49 -15.15 2.07
N TRP A 25 -18.79 -16.16 1.57
CA TRP A 25 -19.04 -17.56 1.90
C TRP A 25 -18.72 -17.89 3.38
N ILE A 26 -17.77 -17.19 4.01
CA ILE A 26 -17.52 -17.32 5.46
C ILE A 26 -18.70 -16.75 6.23
N THR A 27 -19.19 -15.58 5.82
CA THR A 27 -20.33 -14.92 6.48
C THR A 27 -21.60 -15.75 6.39
N GLU A 28 -21.91 -16.26 5.19
CA GLU A 28 -23.06 -17.16 4.97
C GLU A 28 -22.95 -18.40 5.86
N CYS A 29 -21.75 -18.97 5.97
CA CYS A 29 -21.54 -20.16 6.79
C CYS A 29 -21.66 -19.87 8.30
N VAL A 30 -21.10 -18.77 8.80
CA VAL A 30 -21.23 -18.39 10.21
C VAL A 30 -22.69 -18.14 10.58
N ASN A 31 -23.45 -17.49 9.70
CA ASN A 31 -24.88 -17.25 9.91
C ASN A 31 -25.70 -18.56 9.92
N GLU A 32 -25.27 -19.57 9.17
CA GLU A 32 -25.93 -20.89 9.12
C GLU A 32 -25.68 -21.71 10.39
N TYR A 33 -24.42 -21.81 10.84
CA TYR A 33 -24.04 -22.77 11.90
C TYR A 33 -23.88 -22.14 13.29
N THR A 34 -23.58 -20.85 13.40
CA THR A 34 -23.33 -20.14 14.67
C THR A 34 -23.92 -18.72 14.65
N PRO A 35 -25.25 -18.57 14.49
CA PRO A 35 -25.89 -17.25 14.31
C PRO A 35 -25.74 -16.31 15.52
N ASP A 36 -25.54 -16.87 16.72
CA ASP A 36 -25.46 -16.10 17.96
C ASP A 36 -24.03 -15.64 18.30
N CYS A 37 -23.03 -15.99 17.48
CA CYS A 37 -21.66 -15.58 17.72
C CYS A 37 -21.36 -14.17 17.17
N ALA A 38 -20.42 -13.46 17.79
CA ALA A 38 -19.88 -12.24 17.22
C ALA A 38 -18.94 -12.57 16.05
N ARG A 39 -19.24 -12.02 14.87
CA ARG A 39 -18.37 -12.11 13.69
C ARG A 39 -17.48 -10.87 13.58
N CYS A 40 -16.18 -11.05 13.40
CA CYS A 40 -15.27 -9.93 13.13
C CYS A 40 -14.18 -10.28 12.11
N VAL A 41 -13.80 -9.33 11.25
CA VAL A 41 -12.66 -9.53 10.34
C VAL A 41 -11.40 -9.66 11.18
N ASP A 42 -10.55 -10.66 10.90
CA ASP A 42 -9.32 -10.80 11.65
C ASP A 42 -8.27 -9.74 11.25
N SER A 43 -7.42 -9.40 12.21
CA SER A 43 -6.41 -8.37 12.05
C SER A 43 -5.36 -8.70 10.98
N PHE A 44 -5.10 -9.98 10.70
CA PHE A 44 -4.11 -10.35 9.69
C PHE A 44 -4.57 -9.93 8.29
N HIS A 45 -5.80 -10.28 7.91
CA HIS A 45 -6.35 -9.86 6.61
C HIS A 45 -6.55 -8.35 6.51
N VAL A 46 -6.94 -7.68 7.60
CA VAL A 46 -7.04 -6.21 7.61
C VAL A 46 -5.69 -5.55 7.30
N ILE A 47 -4.61 -6.01 7.96
CA ILE A 47 -3.26 -5.48 7.72
C ILE A 47 -2.80 -5.82 6.31
N GLU A 48 -3.03 -7.04 5.84
CA GLU A 48 -2.69 -7.47 4.48
C GLU A 48 -3.33 -6.55 3.43
N TRP A 49 -4.64 -6.33 3.49
CA TRP A 49 -5.33 -5.45 2.54
C TRP A 49 -4.85 -4.00 2.64
N ALA A 50 -4.64 -3.48 3.85
CA ALA A 50 -4.09 -2.13 4.02
C ALA A 50 -2.72 -2.00 3.36
N MET A 51 -1.86 -3.01 3.51
CA MET A 51 -0.54 -3.04 2.87
C MET A 51 -0.64 -3.16 1.35
N THR A 52 -1.57 -3.95 0.81
CA THR A 52 -1.82 -4.04 -0.64
C THR A 52 -2.25 -2.70 -1.21
N VAL A 53 -3.24 -2.04 -0.59
CA VAL A 53 -3.76 -0.73 -1.04
C VAL A 53 -2.66 0.33 -0.99
N LEU A 54 -1.83 0.32 0.05
CA LEU A 54 -0.70 1.25 0.14
C LEU A 54 0.38 0.97 -0.91
N ASP A 55 0.62 -0.28 -1.27
CA ASP A 55 1.54 -0.62 -2.35
C ASP A 55 1.03 -0.14 -3.72
N GLU A 56 -0.28 -0.20 -3.96
CA GLU A 56 -0.93 0.38 -5.15
C GLU A 56 -0.75 1.90 -5.19
N VAL A 57 -1.05 2.60 -4.09
CA VAL A 57 -0.86 4.05 -3.97
C VAL A 57 0.60 4.44 -4.20
N ARG A 58 1.55 3.69 -3.64
CA ARG A 58 2.98 3.90 -3.84
C ARG A 58 3.38 3.77 -5.30
N LYS A 59 2.85 2.75 -6.01
CA LYS A 59 3.10 2.56 -7.45
C LYS A 59 2.57 3.73 -8.26
N ASP A 60 1.38 4.24 -7.94
CA ASP A 60 0.81 5.39 -8.63
C ASP A 60 1.68 6.63 -8.47
N ILE A 61 2.07 6.96 -7.23
CA ILE A 61 2.95 8.10 -6.96
C ILE A 61 4.32 7.92 -7.64
N TRP A 62 4.84 6.70 -7.65
CA TRP A 62 6.06 6.38 -8.37
C TRP A 62 5.92 6.59 -9.88
N HIS A 63 4.81 6.16 -10.49
CA HIS A 63 4.56 6.36 -11.91
C HIS A 63 4.53 7.85 -12.26
N ASP A 64 3.87 8.67 -11.45
CA ASP A 64 3.82 10.13 -11.62
C ASP A 64 5.23 10.74 -11.55
N ALA A 65 5.97 10.47 -10.47
CA ALA A 65 7.35 10.96 -10.30
C ALA A 65 8.31 10.46 -11.39
N TYR A 66 8.11 9.23 -11.87
CA TYR A 66 8.92 8.67 -12.94
C TYR A 66 8.58 9.28 -14.31
N SER A 67 7.33 9.66 -14.52
CA SER A 67 6.89 10.42 -15.70
C SER A 67 7.53 11.82 -15.70
N GLU A 68 7.52 12.52 -14.56
CA GLU A 68 8.22 13.80 -14.37
C GLU A 68 9.70 13.67 -14.71
N TYR A 69 10.38 12.65 -14.16
CA TYR A 69 11.79 12.37 -14.48
C TYR A 69 12.02 12.18 -15.99
N LYS A 70 11.16 11.41 -16.67
CA LYS A 70 11.28 11.21 -18.13
C LYS A 70 11.15 12.52 -18.90
N GLN A 71 10.21 13.38 -18.49
CA GLN A 71 10.00 14.68 -19.10
C GLN A 71 11.21 15.60 -18.87
N VAL A 72 11.66 15.73 -17.63
CA VAL A 72 12.87 16.50 -17.26
C VAL A 72 14.08 16.02 -18.04
N LYS A 73 14.28 14.71 -18.17
CA LYS A 73 15.40 14.14 -18.95
C LYS A 73 15.29 14.47 -20.45
N LYS A 74 14.08 14.52 -21.00
CA LYS A 74 13.85 14.89 -22.41
C LYS A 74 14.15 16.37 -22.64
N ASP A 75 13.75 17.22 -21.69
CA ASP A 75 13.94 18.66 -21.76
C ASP A 75 15.40 19.08 -21.49
N ASN A 76 16.19 18.21 -20.87
CA ASN A 76 17.60 18.42 -20.53
C ASN A 76 18.49 17.34 -21.18
N PRO A 77 18.67 17.37 -22.51
CA PRO A 77 19.43 16.35 -23.23
C PRO A 77 20.93 16.45 -22.92
N CYS A 78 21.49 15.42 -22.27
CA CYS A 78 22.93 15.32 -22.11
C CYS A 78 23.63 15.18 -23.48
N GLY A 79 24.54 16.09 -23.80
CA GLY A 79 25.40 16.00 -24.98
C GLY A 79 26.30 14.76 -24.99
N LYS A 80 26.91 14.47 -26.15
CA LYS A 80 27.89 13.36 -26.26
C LYS A 80 29.12 13.65 -25.39
N GLY A 81 29.44 12.74 -24.47
CA GLY A 81 30.65 12.80 -23.63
C GLY A 81 30.35 12.66 -22.14
N ARG A 82 31.40 12.71 -21.31
CA ARG A 82 31.24 12.75 -19.85
C ARG A 82 30.76 14.15 -19.46
N PRO A 83 29.59 14.30 -18.82
CA PRO A 83 29.12 15.60 -18.39
C PRO A 83 30.06 16.22 -17.35
N LYS A 84 30.06 17.56 -17.29
CA LYS A 84 30.84 18.30 -16.28
C LYS A 84 30.33 17.94 -14.88
N LYS A 85 31.24 17.95 -13.91
CA LYS A 85 30.94 17.56 -12.51
C LYS A 85 29.80 18.41 -11.91
N ASP A 86 29.73 19.68 -12.30
CA ASP A 86 28.81 20.69 -11.76
C ASP A 86 27.78 21.15 -12.80
N ASP A 87 27.36 20.24 -13.69
CA ASP A 87 26.33 20.53 -14.69
C ASP A 87 24.95 20.66 -14.03
N PRO A 88 24.32 21.85 -14.02
CA PRO A 88 23.04 22.08 -13.35
C PRO A 88 21.90 21.28 -13.99
N GLU A 89 21.91 21.06 -15.29
CA GLU A 89 20.89 20.27 -15.99
C GLU A 89 20.96 18.80 -15.57
N LEU A 90 22.18 18.26 -15.46
CA LEU A 90 22.40 16.92 -14.94
C LEU A 90 21.97 16.80 -13.47
N ALA A 91 22.18 17.84 -12.66
CA ALA A 91 21.76 17.86 -11.26
C ALA A 91 20.23 17.76 -11.14
N ILE A 92 19.49 18.51 -11.97
CA ILE A 92 18.02 18.46 -12.01
C ILE A 92 17.52 17.08 -12.42
N VAL A 93 18.08 16.49 -13.49
CA VAL A 93 17.73 15.13 -13.95
C VAL A 93 18.01 14.09 -12.87
N LYS A 94 19.16 14.20 -12.17
CA LYS A 94 19.51 13.31 -11.05
C LYS A 94 18.56 13.46 -9.88
N ALA A 95 18.19 14.69 -9.51
CA ALA A 95 17.26 14.96 -8.42
C ALA A 95 15.87 14.37 -8.71
N ALA A 96 15.36 14.57 -9.94
CA ALA A 96 14.09 14.00 -10.37
C ALA A 96 14.10 12.46 -10.33
N LYS A 97 15.21 11.84 -10.78
CA LYS A 97 15.38 10.39 -10.70
C LYS A 97 15.47 9.90 -9.25
N ALA A 98 16.22 10.59 -8.39
CA ALA A 98 16.36 10.24 -6.99
C ALA A 98 15.02 10.25 -6.25
N LYS A 99 14.18 11.26 -6.51
CA LYS A 99 12.80 11.33 -5.99
C LYS A 99 12.00 10.07 -6.38
N ALA A 100 12.04 9.67 -7.64
CA ALA A 100 11.34 8.45 -8.09
C ALA A 100 11.91 7.17 -7.46
N ASP A 101 13.24 7.04 -7.38
CA ASP A 101 13.89 5.88 -6.77
C ASP A 101 13.59 5.79 -5.26
N GLU A 102 13.44 6.91 -4.57
CA GLU A 102 13.08 6.96 -3.15
C GLU A 102 11.65 6.45 -2.89
N ILE A 103 10.68 6.83 -3.73
CA ILE A 103 9.30 6.33 -3.68
C ILE A 103 9.28 4.82 -4.00
N LYS A 104 10.08 4.40 -4.99
CA LYS A 104 10.17 2.98 -5.36
C LYS A 104 10.68 2.11 -4.21
N GLY A 105 11.63 2.63 -3.43
CA GLY A 105 12.23 1.94 -2.29
C GLY A 105 11.49 2.08 -0.96
N SER A 106 10.36 2.80 -0.91
CA SER A 106 9.64 3.01 0.35
C SER A 106 8.91 1.74 0.80
N ALA A 107 9.41 1.11 1.86
CA ALA A 107 8.85 -0.11 2.43
C ALA A 107 7.77 0.16 3.52
N TYR A 108 7.72 1.36 4.09
CA TYR A 108 6.88 1.68 5.26
C TYR A 108 5.69 2.58 4.90
N MET A 109 4.53 2.28 5.49
CA MET A 109 3.27 3.01 5.27
C MET A 109 3.41 4.52 5.45
N ILE A 110 4.12 4.96 6.48
CA ILE A 110 4.28 6.39 6.80
C ILE A 110 4.96 7.13 5.66
N LYS A 111 5.99 6.53 5.06
CA LYS A 111 6.74 7.16 3.98
C LYS A 111 5.91 7.27 2.69
N VAL A 112 5.09 6.26 2.38
CA VAL A 112 4.14 6.31 1.26
C VAL A 112 3.10 7.41 1.47
N LEU A 113 2.57 7.55 2.69
CA LEU A 113 1.63 8.60 3.03
C LEU A 113 2.26 10.00 2.90
N CYS A 114 3.48 10.20 3.39
CA CYS A 114 4.19 11.48 3.19
C CYS A 114 4.29 11.81 1.70
N PHE A 115 4.73 10.86 0.87
CA PHE A 115 4.81 11.08 -0.57
C PHE A 115 3.46 11.41 -1.20
N LEU A 116 2.39 10.70 -0.80
CA LEU A 116 1.05 10.97 -1.29
C LEU A 116 0.64 12.43 -1.03
N PHE A 117 0.88 12.93 0.18
CA PHE A 117 0.51 14.30 0.54
C PHE A 117 1.41 15.33 -0.15
N ASP A 118 2.71 15.08 -0.24
CA ASP A 118 3.67 15.99 -0.88
C ASP A 118 3.47 16.08 -2.40
N THR A 119 3.25 14.96 -3.08
CA THR A 119 3.15 14.93 -4.56
C THR A 119 1.76 15.21 -5.08
N LYS A 120 0.72 14.63 -4.47
CA LYS A 120 -0.64 14.65 -5.03
C LYS A 120 -1.52 15.73 -4.43
N TYR A 121 -1.32 16.07 -3.15
CA TYR A 121 -2.16 17.02 -2.44
C TYR A 121 -1.46 18.35 -2.14
N HIS A 122 -0.19 18.50 -2.52
CA HIS A 122 0.64 19.69 -2.26
C HIS A 122 0.58 20.14 -0.79
N MET A 123 0.45 19.19 0.12
CA MET A 123 0.28 19.43 1.54
C MET A 123 1.55 18.99 2.25
N HIS A 124 2.40 19.96 2.59
CA HIS A 124 3.63 19.71 3.33
C HIS A 124 3.30 19.31 4.77
N TYR A 125 3.27 18.01 5.05
CA TYR A 125 3.26 17.53 6.42
C TYR A 125 4.69 17.48 6.95
N ILE A 126 5.01 18.34 7.91
CA ILE A 126 6.19 18.16 8.77
C ILE A 126 5.85 17.02 9.74
N ILE A 127 6.02 15.76 9.31
CA ILE A 127 6.12 14.65 10.26
C ILE A 127 7.58 14.64 10.72
N SER A 128 7.89 15.44 11.74
CA SER A 128 9.16 15.36 12.46
C SER A 128 9.12 14.09 13.30
N PHE A 129 10.07 13.18 13.05
CA PHE A 129 10.49 12.18 14.03
C PHE A 129 11.54 12.80 14.96
#